data_AF-A0A0F7GX19-F1
#
_entry.id   AF-A0A0F7GX19-F1
#
_cell.length_a   1.000
_cell.length_b   1.000
_cell.length_c   1.000
_cell.angle_alpha   90.00
_cell.angle_beta   90.00
_cell.angle_gamma   90.00
#
_symmetry.space_group_name_H-M   'P 1'
#
loop_
_entity.id
_entity.type
_entity.pdbx_description
1 polymer ?
#
loop_
_entity_poly.entity_id
_entity_poly.type
_entity_poly.pdbx_seq_one_letter_code
_entity_poly.pdbx_strand_id
1 'polypeptide(L)'
;LLLGRRPNPAAASQSWGTHSFIKERFFQPDLPPEEAVARIKQTAEGLHDMRHMLDTMSWRYVLFYIRLKSAYLSDDLKSAFTTMPEGRRREYVAVANELMDNMTELDRFVRTPKVYESYLYYEKTLKSIDDLVAMLA
;
A
#
# COMPACT_ATOMS: atom_id res chain seq x y z
N LEU A 1 -17.09 -37.79 -17.22
CA LEU A 1 -17.69 -36.54 -16.68
C LEU A 1 -16.56 -35.64 -16.17
N LEU A 2 -16.02 -34.77 -17.02
CA LEU A 2 -15.06 -33.73 -16.64
C LEU A 2 -15.78 -32.38 -16.81
N LEU A 3 -16.37 -31.88 -15.73
CA LEU A 3 -16.94 -30.53 -15.70
C LEU A 3 -15.78 -29.53 -15.66
N GLY A 4 -15.48 -28.94 -16.81
CA GLY A 4 -14.60 -27.79 -16.92
C GLY A 4 -15.13 -26.66 -16.03
N ARG A 5 -14.39 -26.35 -14.96
CA ARG A 5 -14.66 -25.26 -14.04
C ARG A 5 -14.66 -23.96 -14.83
N ARG A 6 -15.83 -23.35 -15.00
CA ARG A 6 -15.94 -22.01 -15.56
C ARG A 6 -15.21 -21.03 -14.63
N PRO A 7 -14.43 -20.07 -15.16
CA PRO A 7 -13.83 -19.03 -14.34
C PRO A 7 -14.92 -18.23 -13.62
N ASN A 8 -14.68 -17.93 -12.34
CA ASN A 8 -15.58 -17.19 -11.48
C ASN A 8 -15.83 -15.78 -12.06
N PRO A 9 -17.08 -15.36 -12.32
CA PRO A 9 -17.38 -14.04 -12.89
C PRO A 9 -16.93 -12.87 -12.00
N ALA A 10 -16.65 -13.09 -10.71
CA ALA A 10 -16.06 -12.07 -9.84
C ALA A 10 -14.64 -11.65 -10.24
N ALA A 11 -13.94 -12.45 -11.05
CA ALA A 11 -12.63 -12.10 -11.60
C ALA A 11 -12.73 -11.17 -12.82
N ALA A 12 -13.93 -10.97 -13.36
CA ALA A 12 -14.20 -10.02 -14.43
C ALA A 12 -14.89 -8.79 -13.83
N SER A 13 -14.42 -7.60 -14.19
CA SER A 13 -14.97 -6.30 -13.77
C SER A 13 -14.58 -5.84 -12.35
N GLN A 14 -13.43 -5.20 -12.27
CA GLN A 14 -13.39 -3.74 -12.09
C GLN A 14 -12.06 -3.18 -12.65
N SER A 15 -12.14 -2.33 -13.66
CA SER A 15 -11.00 -1.59 -14.21
C SER A 15 -10.58 -0.49 -13.24
N TRP A 16 -9.83 -0.84 -12.19
CA TRP A 16 -9.14 0.11 -11.32
C TRP A 16 -7.72 0.32 -11.88
N GLY A 17 -7.31 1.57 -12.07
CA GLY A 17 -6.12 1.98 -12.84
C GLY A 17 -4.82 1.20 -12.53
N THR A 18 -4.17 0.78 -13.62
CA THR A 18 -2.74 0.46 -13.87
C THR A 18 -1.87 -0.38 -12.93
N HIS A 19 -2.34 -0.87 -11.79
CA HIS A 19 -1.56 -1.81 -10.95
C HIS A 19 -2.32 -3.10 -10.67
N SER A 20 -2.92 -3.73 -11.68
CA SER A 20 -3.47 -5.08 -11.52
C SER A 20 -2.35 -6.05 -11.12
N PHE A 21 -2.31 -6.37 -9.83
CA PHE A 21 -1.37 -7.25 -9.15
C PHE A 21 -1.40 -8.65 -9.76
N ILE A 22 -0.52 -8.92 -10.72
CA ILE A 22 -0.02 -10.27 -10.95
C ILE A 22 1.47 -10.25 -10.60
N LYS A 23 1.75 -10.38 -9.30
CA LYS A 23 2.99 -11.02 -8.83
C LYS A 23 2.60 -12.12 -7.86
N GLU A 24 2.53 -13.33 -8.41
CA GLU A 24 2.22 -14.62 -7.79
C GLU A 24 3.21 -15.06 -6.68
N ARG A 25 3.72 -14.15 -5.84
CA ARG A 25 4.70 -14.49 -4.79
C ARG A 25 4.17 -14.49 -3.37
N PHE A 26 2.96 -13.97 -3.16
CA PHE A 26 2.35 -13.90 -1.85
C PHE A 26 0.88 -14.27 -1.97
N PHE A 27 0.57 -15.56 -1.85
CA PHE A 27 -0.80 -16.00 -1.70
C PHE A 27 -1.22 -15.64 -0.28
N GLN A 28 -2.12 -14.68 -0.10
CA GLN A 28 -2.71 -14.36 1.19
C GLN A 28 -4.24 -14.38 1.05
N PRO A 29 -4.97 -15.04 1.96
CA PRO A 29 -6.42 -14.93 2.01
C PRO A 29 -6.83 -13.48 2.31
N ASP A 30 -7.97 -13.06 1.77
CA ASP A 30 -8.55 -11.76 2.07
C ASP A 30 -8.69 -11.60 3.59
N LEU A 31 -8.10 -10.53 4.14
CA LEU A 31 -8.23 -10.24 5.56
C LEU A 31 -9.61 -9.62 5.84
N PRO A 32 -10.20 -9.89 7.01
CA PRO A 32 -11.37 -9.15 7.43
C PRO A 32 -11.03 -7.64 7.54
N PRO A 33 -12.00 -6.73 7.31
CA PRO A 33 -11.72 -5.30 7.24
C PRO A 33 -11.02 -4.72 8.47
N GLU A 34 -11.33 -5.21 9.67
CA GLU A 34 -10.69 -4.76 10.91
C GLU A 34 -9.20 -5.15 10.99
N GLU A 35 -8.84 -6.35 10.55
CA GLU A 35 -7.44 -6.80 10.49
C GLU A 35 -6.65 -6.05 9.42
N ALA A 36 -7.29 -5.72 8.29
CA ALA A 36 -6.69 -4.87 7.26
C ALA A 36 -6.37 -3.47 7.83
N VAL A 37 -7.28 -2.87 8.59
CA VAL A 37 -7.04 -1.59 9.28
C VAL A 37 -5.88 -1.71 10.28
N ALA A 38 -5.82 -2.78 11.06
CA ALA A 38 -4.71 -3.01 11.99
C ALA A 38 -3.36 -3.13 11.26
N ARG A 39 -3.33 -3.81 10.11
CA ARG A 39 -2.12 -3.94 9.29
C ARG A 39 -1.70 -2.62 8.62
N ILE A 40 -2.65 -1.77 8.24
CA ILE A 40 -2.35 -0.40 7.75
C ILE A 40 -1.67 0.40 8.86
N LYS A 41 -2.17 0.34 10.10
CA LYS A 41 -1.55 1.01 11.27
C LYS A 41 -0.13 0.50 11.52
N GLN A 42 0.07 -0.81 11.50
CA GLN A 42 1.41 -1.42 11.62
C GLN A 42 2.35 -1.06 10.45
N THR A 43 1.78 -0.80 9.26
CA THR A 43 2.53 -0.32 8.11
C THR A 43 2.99 1.11 8.34
N ALA A 44 2.12 1.98 8.87
CA ALA A 44 2.46 3.35 9.25
C ALA A 44 3.59 3.39 10.29
N GLU A 45 3.46 2.64 11.39
CA GLU A 45 4.49 2.51 12.42
C GLU A 45 5.84 2.09 11.83
N GLY A 46 5.83 1.03 11.00
CA GLY A 46 7.07 0.57 10.37
C GLY A 46 7.68 1.60 9.41
N LEU A 47 6.86 2.37 8.70
CA LEU A 47 7.35 3.45 7.84
C LEU A 47 7.96 4.59 8.68
N HIS A 48 7.46 4.88 9.88
CA HIS A 48 8.13 5.83 10.79
C HIS A 48 9.47 5.29 11.30
N ASP A 49 9.52 4.00 11.67
CA ASP A 49 10.73 3.34 12.20
C ASP A 49 11.90 3.29 11.20
N MET A 50 11.61 3.35 9.88
CA MET A 50 12.67 3.29 8.87
C MET A 50 13.47 4.59 8.70
N ARG A 51 13.13 5.67 9.41
CA ARG A 51 13.85 6.95 9.32
C ARG A 51 15.36 6.79 9.46
N HIS A 52 15.80 6.02 10.46
CA HIS A 52 17.23 5.79 10.72
C HIS A 52 17.94 5.11 9.54
N MET A 53 17.25 4.25 8.79
CA MET A 53 17.82 3.60 7.60
C MET A 53 18.02 4.60 6.45
N LEU A 54 17.15 5.61 6.32
CA LEU A 54 17.37 6.73 5.39
C LEU A 54 18.55 7.59 5.84
N ASP A 55 18.60 7.97 7.12
CA ASP A 55 19.64 8.83 7.71
C ASP A 55 21.04 8.23 7.54
N THR A 56 21.14 6.90 7.67
CA THR A 56 22.40 6.15 7.47
C THR A 56 22.67 5.75 6.02
N MET A 57 21.84 6.19 5.07
CA MET A 57 21.96 5.86 3.65
C MET A 57 22.00 4.34 3.37
N SER A 58 21.25 3.57 4.16
CA SER A 58 21.15 2.12 4.07
C SER A 58 20.23 1.68 2.92
N TRP A 59 20.49 2.18 1.69
CA TRP A 59 19.56 2.15 0.54
C TRP A 59 19.00 0.78 0.20
N ARG A 60 19.82 -0.27 0.27
CA ARG A 60 19.37 -1.65 0.02
C ARG A 60 18.34 -2.09 1.05
N TYR A 61 18.58 -1.79 2.33
CA TYR A 61 17.65 -2.12 3.42
C TYR A 61 16.37 -1.31 3.30
N VAL A 62 16.46 -0.01 3.02
CA VAL A 62 15.29 0.85 2.74
C VAL A 62 14.45 0.24 1.62
N LEU A 63 15.07 -0.13 0.50
CA LEU A 63 14.37 -0.70 -0.66
C LEU A 63 13.66 -2.03 -0.33
N PHE A 64 14.31 -2.93 0.40
CA PHE A 64 13.68 -4.17 0.83
C PHE A 64 12.53 -3.91 1.80
N TYR A 65 12.72 -2.96 2.72
CA TYR A 65 11.74 -2.66 3.75
C TYR A 65 10.46 -2.04 3.17
N ILE A 66 10.57 -1.01 2.31
CA ILE A 66 9.40 -0.39 1.68
C ILE A 66 8.62 -1.38 0.80
N ARG A 67 9.32 -2.29 0.12
CA ARG A 67 8.69 -3.34 -0.72
C ARG A 67 7.97 -4.40 0.10
N LEU A 68 8.51 -4.73 1.27
CA LEU A 68 7.85 -5.62 2.21
C LEU A 68 6.57 -4.98 2.75
N LYS A 69 6.64 -3.71 3.13
CA LYS A 69 5.50 -2.94 3.65
C LYS A 69 4.43 -2.67 2.59
N SER A 70 4.81 -2.47 1.32
CA SER A 70 3.85 -2.25 0.23
C SER A 70 3.25 -3.52 -0.35
N ALA A 71 3.80 -4.70 -0.05
CA ALA A 71 3.43 -5.96 -0.70
C ALA A 71 1.93 -6.26 -0.64
N TYR A 72 1.28 -5.90 0.47
CA TYR A 72 -0.14 -6.17 0.73
C TYR A 72 -1.00 -4.93 0.89
N LEU A 73 -0.38 -3.74 0.87
CA LEU A 73 -1.05 -2.49 1.21
C LEU A 73 -2.23 -2.19 0.27
N SER A 74 -2.15 -2.54 -1.01
CA SER A 74 -3.26 -2.34 -1.94
C SER A 74 -4.51 -3.15 -1.56
N ASP A 75 -4.34 -4.39 -1.11
CA ASP A 75 -5.48 -5.24 -0.74
C ASP A 75 -6.01 -4.88 0.64
N ASP A 76 -5.14 -4.43 1.55
CA ASP A 76 -5.58 -3.84 2.82
C ASP A 76 -6.43 -2.60 2.60
N LEU A 77 -5.98 -1.69 1.72
CA LEU A 77 -6.71 -0.46 1.44
C LEU A 77 -8.09 -0.74 0.83
N LYS A 78 -8.21 -1.78 -0.02
CA LYS A 78 -9.51 -2.21 -0.55
C LYS A 78 -10.40 -2.82 0.52
N SER A 79 -9.83 -3.61 1.42
CA SER A 79 -10.59 -4.26 2.50
C SER A 79 -11.07 -3.22 3.52
N ALA A 80 -10.19 -2.31 3.92
CA ALA A 80 -10.51 -1.19 4.81
C ALA A 80 -11.50 -0.19 4.21
N PHE A 81 -11.54 -0.02 2.88
CA PHE A 81 -12.56 0.81 2.23
C PHE A 81 -14.00 0.40 2.61
N THR A 82 -14.24 -0.88 2.89
CA THR A 82 -15.57 -1.37 3.24
C THR A 82 -16.07 -0.84 4.59
N THR A 83 -15.17 -0.40 5.47
CA THR A 83 -15.52 0.21 6.77
C THR A 83 -15.89 1.69 6.63
N MET A 84 -15.61 2.32 5.48
CA MET A 84 -15.78 3.76 5.30
C MET A 84 -17.26 4.15 5.06
N PRO A 85 -17.76 5.18 5.78
CA PRO A 85 -19.05 5.81 5.49
C PRO A 85 -19.08 6.41 4.08
N GLU A 86 -20.23 6.37 3.40
CA GLU A 86 -20.36 6.77 1.99
C GLU A 86 -19.80 8.17 1.68
N GLY A 87 -20.07 9.15 2.56
CA GLY A 87 -19.60 10.52 2.39
C GLY A 87 -18.07 10.70 2.44
N ARG A 88 -17.33 9.75 3.04
CA ARG A 88 -15.87 9.80 3.16
C ARG A 88 -15.14 8.89 2.16
N ARG A 89 -15.86 8.02 1.44
CA ARG A 89 -15.26 7.06 0.49
C ARG A 89 -14.44 7.72 -0.60
N ARG A 90 -14.91 8.84 -1.16
CA ARG A 90 -14.19 9.56 -2.22
C ARG A 90 -12.87 10.13 -1.72
N GLU A 91 -12.89 10.73 -0.53
CA GLU A 91 -11.70 11.28 0.12
C GLU A 91 -10.68 10.18 0.43
N TYR A 92 -11.15 9.07 1.03
CA TYR A 92 -10.33 7.89 1.29
C TYR A 92 -9.63 7.37 0.04
N VAL A 93 -10.37 7.21 -1.07
CA VAL A 93 -9.79 6.72 -2.33
C VAL A 93 -8.73 7.68 -2.87
N ALA A 94 -8.94 9.00 -2.72
CA ALA A 94 -7.96 9.99 -3.15
C ALA A 94 -6.64 9.86 -2.36
N VAL A 95 -6.72 9.78 -1.03
CA VAL A 95 -5.52 9.63 -0.17
C VAL A 95 -4.86 8.26 -0.36
N ALA A 96 -5.65 7.19 -0.55
CA ALA A 96 -5.14 5.86 -0.85
C ALA A 96 -4.32 5.82 -2.15
N ASN A 97 -4.80 6.49 -3.20
CA ASN A 97 -4.06 6.60 -4.46
C ASN A 97 -2.79 7.45 -4.27
N GLU A 98 -2.88 8.57 -3.56
CA GLU A 98 -1.71 9.40 -3.25
C GLU A 98 -0.63 8.62 -2.49
N LEU A 99 -1.01 7.79 -1.50
CA LEU A 99 -0.07 6.92 -0.78
C LEU A 99 0.63 5.93 -1.73
N MET A 100 -0.11 5.27 -2.62
CA MET A 100 0.45 4.30 -3.57
C MET A 100 1.39 4.97 -4.59
N ASP A 101 1.05 6.18 -5.05
CA ASP A 101 1.90 6.97 -5.93
C ASP A 101 3.19 7.41 -5.21
N ASN A 102 3.08 7.91 -3.98
CA ASN A 102 4.23 8.29 -3.16
C ASN A 102 5.16 7.09 -2.88
N MET A 103 4.60 5.92 -2.56
CA MET A 103 5.37 4.67 -2.37
C MET A 103 6.10 4.24 -3.65
N THR A 104 5.47 4.43 -4.81
CA THR A 104 6.07 4.10 -6.12
C THR A 104 7.25 5.02 -6.43
N GLU A 105 7.11 6.33 -6.21
CA GLU A 105 8.19 7.29 -6.40
C GLU A 105 9.30 7.13 -5.34
N LEU A 106 8.95 6.82 -4.09
CA LEU A 106 9.93 6.48 -3.05
C LEU A 106 10.80 5.28 -3.47
N ASP A 107 10.19 4.19 -3.96
CA ASP A 107 10.94 3.03 -4.50
C ASP A 107 11.89 3.45 -5.62
N ARG A 108 11.39 4.28 -6.55
CA ARG A 108 12.17 4.76 -7.69
C ARG A 108 13.41 5.55 -7.25
N PHE A 109 13.26 6.47 -6.30
CA PHE A 109 14.36 7.35 -5.87
C PHE A 109 15.34 6.65 -4.93
N VAL A 110 14.87 5.78 -4.04
CA VAL A 110 15.72 4.92 -3.21
C VAL A 110 16.56 3.97 -4.06
N ARG A 111 15.99 3.46 -5.16
CA ARG A 111 16.71 2.60 -6.12
C ARG A 111 17.82 3.33 -6.88
N THR A 112 17.70 4.64 -7.08
CA THR A 112 18.66 5.48 -7.83
C THR A 112 19.49 6.39 -6.91
N PRO A 113 19.75 5.92 -5.69
CA PRO A 113 20.02 6.68 -4.45
C PRO A 113 19.98 8.22 -4.56
N LYS A 114 18.84 8.76 -4.97
CA LYS A 114 18.65 10.22 -5.02
C LYS A 114 18.26 10.71 -3.63
N VAL A 115 19.24 11.21 -2.87
CA VAL A 115 19.07 11.53 -1.44
C VAL A 115 17.87 12.46 -1.22
N TYR A 116 17.90 13.66 -1.82
CA TYR A 116 16.84 14.66 -1.62
C TYR A 116 15.45 14.13 -1.99
N GLU A 117 15.30 13.56 -3.18
CA GLU A 117 14.00 13.03 -3.62
C GLU A 117 13.55 11.84 -2.77
N SER A 118 14.46 11.00 -2.27
CA SER A 118 14.12 9.90 -1.36
C SER A 118 13.53 10.43 -0.06
N TYR A 119 14.13 11.47 0.55
CA TYR A 119 13.56 12.11 1.74
C TYR A 119 12.22 12.79 1.43
N LEU A 120 12.13 13.50 0.31
CA LEU A 120 10.89 14.19 -0.08
C LEU A 120 9.72 13.20 -0.19
N TYR A 121 9.93 12.09 -0.90
CA TYR A 121 8.87 11.09 -1.07
C TYR A 121 8.65 10.25 0.17
N TYR A 122 9.67 10.07 1.02
CA TYR A 122 9.50 9.47 2.34
C TYR A 122 8.54 10.29 3.22
N GLU A 123 8.76 11.60 3.34
CA GLU A 123 7.90 12.48 4.14
C GLU A 123 6.48 12.56 3.55
N LYS A 124 6.33 12.56 2.22
CA LYS A 124 5.01 12.47 1.57
C LYS A 124 4.29 11.16 1.83
N THR A 125 5.02 10.04 1.81
CA THR A 125 4.51 8.72 2.18
C THR A 125 4.03 8.72 3.63
N LEU A 126 4.82 9.25 4.57
CA LEU A 126 4.41 9.35 5.98
C LEU A 126 3.12 10.16 6.13
N LYS A 127 3.08 11.36 5.53
CA LYS A 127 1.89 12.21 5.57
C LYS A 127 0.64 11.47 5.05
N SER A 128 0.73 10.85 3.88
CA SER A 128 -0.42 10.16 3.26
C SER A 128 -0.87 8.92 4.03
N ILE A 129 0.04 8.17 4.65
CA ILE A 129 -0.36 7.02 5.49
C ILE A 129 -0.93 7.46 6.84
N ASP A 130 -0.41 8.52 7.44
CA ASP A 130 -0.94 9.08 8.69
C ASP A 130 -2.35 9.67 8.47
N ASP A 131 -2.58 10.35 7.33
CA ASP A 131 -3.90 10.83 6.93
C ASP A 131 -4.89 9.66 6.78
N LEU A 132 -4.48 8.54 6.17
CA LEU A 132 -5.30 7.32 6.10
C LEU A 132 -5.58 6.71 7.46
N VAL A 133 -4.57 6.61 8.34
CA VAL A 133 -4.74 6.10 9.70
C VAL A 133 -5.75 6.95 10.46
N ALA A 134 -5.71 8.27 10.31
CA ALA A 134 -6.68 9.19 10.91
C ALA A 134 -8.10 9.03 10.35
N MET A 135 -8.26 8.65 9.07
CA MET A 135 -9.58 8.35 8.48
C MET A 135 -10.17 7.03 8.99
N LEU A 136 -9.31 6.08 9.38
CA LEU A 136 -9.66 4.74 9.87
C LEU A 136 -9.75 4.65 11.41
N ALA A 137 -9.60 5.77 12.11
CA ALA A 137 -9.68 5.87 13.56
C ALA A 137 -11.12 6.11 14.06
#